data_AF-X1UW83-F1
#
_entry.id   AF-X1UW83-F1
#
_cell.length_a   1.000
_cell.length_b   1.000
_cell.length_c   1.000
_cell.angle_alpha   90.00
_cell.angle_beta   90.00
_cell.angle_gamma   90.00
#
_symmetry.space_group_name_H-M   'P 1'
#
loop_
_entity.id
_entity.type
_entity.pdbx_description
1 polymer ?
#
loop_
_entity_poly.entity_id
_entity_poly.type
_entity_poly.pdbx_seq_one_letter_code
_entity_poly.pdbx_strand_id
1 'polypeptide(L)' 'VKIRKKARYVDVDKCTGCGECVKECPVTLASEFELGMAQRQAIYRPFPQAVPGAFTIDKKGYPACR' A
#
# COMPACT_ATOMS: atom_id res chain seq x y z
N VAL A 1 -27.34 4.45 9.11
CA VAL A 1 -26.48 3.47 8.41
C VAL A 1 -25.06 3.58 8.97
N LYS A 2 -24.39 2.47 9.30
CA LYS A 2 -23.01 2.47 9.80
C LYS A 2 -22.08 1.89 8.72
N ILE A 3 -21.05 2.62 8.33
CA ILE A 3 -20.09 2.22 7.29
C ILE A 3 -18.73 1.96 7.96
N ARG A 4 -18.15 0.78 7.72
CA ARG A 4 -16.81 0.44 8.22
C ARG A 4 -15.76 0.99 7.28
N LYS A 5 -15.04 2.03 7.70
CA LYS A 5 -13.82 2.50 7.01
C LYS A 5 -12.64 1.62 7.45
N LYS A 6 -12.06 0.86 6.51
CA LYS A 6 -10.84 0.07 6.78
C LYS A 6 -9.65 1.03 6.94
N ALA A 7 -8.80 0.76 7.93
CA ALA A 7 -7.59 1.54 8.15
C ALA A 7 -6.59 1.32 7.01
N ARG A 8 -6.05 2.41 6.46
CA ARG A 8 -4.96 2.36 5.46
C ARG A 8 -3.57 2.27 6.11
N TYR A 9 -3.49 2.51 7.42
CA TYR A 9 -2.26 2.67 8.20
C TYR A 9 -1.33 3.78 7.71
N VAL A 10 -1.85 4.68 6.88
CA VAL A 10 -1.20 5.90 6.39
C VAL A 10 -2.19 7.03 6.61
N ASP A 11 -1.71 8.15 7.12
CA ASP A 11 -2.48 9.39 7.24
C ASP A 11 -2.65 10.00 5.85
N VAL A 12 -3.88 10.00 5.34
CA VAL A 12 -4.19 10.40 3.96
C VAL A 12 -3.97 11.90 3.77
N ASP A 13 -4.18 12.70 4.81
CA ASP A 13 -4.04 14.16 4.75
C ASP A 13 -2.57 14.60 4.72
N LYS A 14 -1.67 13.77 5.24
CA LYS A 14 -0.21 13.98 5.22
C LYS A 14 0.50 13.26 4.07
N CYS A 15 -0.20 12.37 3.36
CA CYS A 15 0.40 11.56 2.30
C CYS A 15 0.53 12.38 1.00
N THR A 16 1.76 12.66 0.59
CA THR A 16 2.06 13.39 -0.64
C THR A 16 2.06 12.51 -1.89
N GLY A 17 2.01 11.18 -1.73
CA GLY A 17 2.09 10.25 -2.87
C GLY A 17 3.48 10.13 -3.49
N CYS A 18 4.55 10.55 -2.79
CA CYS A 18 5.93 10.54 -3.31
C CYS A 18 6.49 9.14 -3.66
N GLY A 19 6.05 8.09 -2.96
CA GLY A 19 6.46 6.70 -3.24
C GLY A 19 7.83 6.29 -2.70
N GLU A 20 8.48 7.12 -1.88
CA GLU A 20 9.75 6.76 -1.21
C GLU A 20 9.60 5.53 -0.29
N CYS A 21 8.44 5.41 0.34
CA CYS A 21 8.12 4.27 1.19
C CYS A 21 8.09 2.92 0.45
N VAL A 22 7.79 2.92 -0.86
CA VAL A 22 7.81 1.74 -1.74
C VAL A 22 9.21 1.43 -2.25
N LYS A 23 10.24 2.21 -1.89
CA LYS A 23 11.63 1.87 -2.20
C LYS A 23 12.27 1.12 -1.04
N GLU A 24 11.97 1.58 0.17
CA GLU A 24 12.57 1.07 1.41
C GLU A 24 11.92 -0.21 1.92
N CYS A 25 10.69 -0.56 1.52
CA CYS A 25 10.01 -1.69 2.14
C CYS A 25 10.69 -3.02 1.75
N PRO A 26 11.18 -3.83 2.72
CA PRO A 26 11.82 -5.10 2.43
C PRO A 26 10.82 -6.22 2.11
N VAL A 27 9.52 -5.98 2.30
CA VAL A 27 8.47 -6.99 2.16
C VAL A 27 7.86 -6.91 0.77
N THR A 28 8.00 -8.00 0.02
CA THR A 28 7.44 -8.15 -1.31
C THR A 28 6.28 -9.16 -1.31
N LEU A 29 5.19 -8.80 -1.96
CA LEU A 29 3.93 -9.55 -2.07
C LEU A 29 3.47 -9.60 -3.53
N ALA A 30 2.63 -10.57 -3.87
CA ALA A 30 1.97 -10.60 -5.17
C ALA A 30 0.99 -9.41 -5.33
N SER A 31 0.99 -8.78 -6.50
CA SER A 31 0.07 -7.69 -6.83
C SER A 31 -1.32 -8.25 -7.12
N GLU A 32 -2.31 -7.86 -6.30
CA GLU A 32 -3.72 -8.24 -6.52
C GLU A 32 -4.30 -7.56 -7.77
N PHE A 33 -3.79 -6.37 -8.14
CA PHE A 33 -4.23 -5.65 -9.34
C PHE A 33 -3.78 -6.34 -10.63
N GLU A 34 -2.57 -6.91 -10.63
CA GLU A 34 -1.99 -7.59 -11.78
C GLU A 34 -2.21 -9.11 -11.74
N LEU A 35 -3.20 -9.58 -10.97
CA LEU A 35 -3.55 -11.00 -10.84
C LEU A 35 -2.35 -11.89 -10.47
N GLY A 36 -1.41 -11.36 -9.67
CA GLY A 36 -0.20 -12.06 -9.24
C GLY A 36 0.88 -12.20 -10.29
N MET A 37 0.74 -11.57 -11.47
CA MET A 37 1.77 -11.59 -12.52
C MET A 37 2.97 -10.70 -12.18
N ALA A 38 2.77 -9.66 -11.37
CA ALA A 38 3.85 -8.84 -10.83
C ALA A 38 3.86 -8.81 -9.31
N GLN A 39 5.01 -8.37 -8.81
CA GLN A 39 5.25 -8.18 -7.39
C GLN A 39 5.04 -6.71 -7.01
N ARG A 40 4.47 -6.50 -5.82
CA ARG A 40 4.30 -5.20 -5.16
C ARG A 40 4.93 -5.26 -3.78
N GLN A 41 5.22 -4.10 -3.20
CA GLN A 41 5.62 -4.08 -1.79
C GLN A 41 4.41 -4.12 -0.85
N ALA A 42 4.67 -4.35 0.44
CA ALA A 42 3.63 -4.32 1.47
C ALA A 42 2.98 -2.94 1.60
N ILE A 43 3.77 -1.86 1.44
CA ILE A 43 3.23 -0.52 1.19
C ILE A 43 3.10 -0.31 -0.32
N TYR A 44 1.90 0.02 -0.76
CA TYR A 44 1.60 0.08 -2.19
C TYR A 44 0.48 1.06 -2.51
N ARG A 45 0.39 1.36 -3.79
CA ARG A 45 -0.75 2.02 -4.43
C ARG A 45 -1.19 1.13 -5.59
N PRO A 46 -2.50 0.88 -5.80
CA PRO A 46 -2.95 -0.11 -6.77
C PRO A 46 -2.47 0.13 -8.21
N PHE A 47 -2.43 1.39 -8.64
CA PHE A 47 -1.92 1.79 -9.95
C PHE A 47 -1.46 3.26 -9.93
N PRO A 48 -0.62 3.70 -10.89
CA PRO A 48 -0.02 5.04 -10.89
C PRO A 48 -1.00 6.21 -11.00
N GLN A 49 -2.25 5.97 -11.39
CA GLN A 49 -3.32 6.95 -11.51
C GLN A 49 -4.43 6.75 -10.44
N ALA A 50 -4.17 5.97 -9.38
CA ALA A 50 -5.18 5.68 -8.37
C ALA A 50 -5.66 6.95 -7.66
N VAL A 51 -6.98 7.08 -7.51
CA VAL A 51 -7.64 8.15 -6.76
C VAL A 51 -8.40 7.52 -5.59
N PRO A 52 -8.16 7.93 -4.33
CA PRO A 52 -7.18 8.92 -3.86
C PRO A 52 -5.73 8.44 -4.05
N GLY A 53 -4.81 9.35 -4.40
CA GLY A 53 -3.38 9.07 -4.65
C GLY A 53 -2.55 8.66 -3.43
N ALA A 54 -3.20 8.28 -2.33
CA ALA A 54 -2.54 7.90 -1.08
C ALA A 54 -2.13 6.43 -1.06
N PHE A 55 -1.01 6.16 -0.39
CA PHE A 55 -0.52 4.81 -0.16
C PHE A 55 -1.33 4.06 0.90
N THR A 56 -1.25 2.74 0.88
CA THR A 56 -1.85 1.86 1.88
C THR A 56 -0.86 0.77 2.25
N ILE A 57 -0.83 0.39 3.53
CA ILE A 57 0.00 -0.71 4.02
C ILE A 57 -0.88 -1.95 4.18
N ASP A 58 -0.49 -3.04 3.55
CA ASP A 58 -1.09 -4.35 3.79
C ASP A 58 -0.38 -5.04 4.97
N LYS A 59 -1.13 -5.41 6.01
CA LYS A 59 -0.59 -6.12 7.17
C LYS A 59 -0.59 -7.65 6.99
N LYS A 60 -0.74 -8.14 5.77
CA LYS A 60 -0.61 -9.56 5.43
C LYS A 60 0.89 -9.92 5.38
N GLY A 61 1.40 -10.58 6.42
CA GLY A 61 2.78 -11.08 6.47
C GLY A 61 3.50 -10.84 7.81
N TYR A 62 4.81 -11.08 7.82
CA TYR A 62 5.69 -10.82 8.97
C TYR A 62 6.30 -9.41 8.84
N PRO A 63 6.38 -8.61 9.92
CA PRO A 63 7.09 -7.34 9.89
C PRO A 63 8.60 -7.59 9.80
N ALA A 64 9.13 -7.66 8.59
CA ALA A 64 10.58 -7.75 8.35
C ALA A 64 11.27 -6.37 8.39
N CYS A 65 10.50 -5.30 8.65
CA CYS A 65 11.02 -3.94 8.78
C CYS A 65 12.00 -3.88 9.96
N ARG A 66 13.22 -3.41 9.71
CA ARG A 66 14.25 -3.17 10.73
C ARG A 66 14.12 -1.76 11.30
#